data_AF-A0A2X2UNR8-F1
#
_entry.id   AF-A0A2X2UNR8-F1
#
_cell.length_a   1.000
_cell.length_b   1.000
_cell.length_c   1.000
_cell.angle_alpha   90.00
_cell.angle_beta   90.00
_cell.angle_gamma   90.00
#
_symmetry.space_group_name_H-M   'P 1'
#
loop_
_entity.id
_entity.type
_entity.pdbx_description
1 polymer ?
#
loop_
_entity_poly.entity_id
_entity_poly.type
_entity_poly.pdbx_seq_one_letter_code
_entity_poly.pdbx_strand_id
1 'polypeptide(L)'
;MEEAFSLFSEMEVLGKDWPAFASEMRSALYGQGRNVYEKRRRAFLEGEIGKRLPVLKEQLMVYFVFTYFCGAVYNENPCGKMKMAAAATLLIEELAQALWTDRGGRLSFMDFVDAAHRFSREVEHSDSNKAVLEKAMVKRPGFALRRLLAAVNSDVRGQDGEQPENNGQYGEMAL
;
A
#
# COMPACT_ATOMS: atom_id res chain seq x y z
N MET A 1 7.15 1.00 2.63
CA MET A 1 5.99 0.24 3.11
C MET A 1 6.35 -0.90 4.06
N GLU A 2 7.61 -1.37 4.10
CA GLU A 2 8.03 -2.45 5.00
C GLU A 2 7.66 -2.25 6.49
N GLU A 3 7.83 -1.03 7.02
CA GLU A 3 7.41 -0.69 8.38
C GLU A 3 5.90 -0.87 8.60
N ALA A 4 5.07 -0.49 7.61
CA ALA A 4 3.64 -0.74 7.61
C ALA A 4 3.33 -2.23 7.64
N PHE A 5 4.02 -2.99 6.79
CA PHE A 5 3.85 -4.44 6.68
C PHE A 5 4.22 -5.15 7.99
N SER A 6 5.20 -4.63 8.73
CA SER A 6 5.61 -5.17 10.03
C SER A 6 4.54 -5.07 11.11
N LEU A 7 3.54 -4.19 10.95
CA LEU A 7 2.42 -4.09 11.89
C LEU A 7 1.63 -5.40 11.97
N PHE A 8 1.67 -6.25 10.94
CA PHE A 8 0.96 -7.53 10.96
C PHE A 8 1.41 -8.47 12.07
N SER A 9 2.67 -8.40 12.52
CA SER A 9 3.14 -9.20 13.65
C SER A 9 2.70 -8.67 15.02
N GLU A 10 2.14 -7.46 15.08
CA GLU A 10 1.65 -6.84 16.31
C GLU A 10 0.13 -7.02 16.48
N MET A 11 -0.54 -7.56 15.47
CA MET A 11 -1.97 -7.80 15.46
C MET A 11 -2.32 -9.15 16.08
N GLU A 12 -3.48 -9.21 16.72
CA GLU A 12 -4.19 -10.44 17.00
C GLU A 12 -4.45 -11.21 15.69
N VAL A 13 -4.43 -12.54 15.76
CA VAL A 13 -4.64 -13.43 14.62
C VAL A 13 -6.09 -13.93 14.61
N LEU A 14 -6.84 -13.59 13.56
CA LEU A 14 -8.25 -13.94 13.38
C LEU A 14 -8.35 -15.13 12.42
N GLY A 15 -7.59 -15.10 11.32
CA GLY A 15 -7.44 -16.21 10.37
C GLY A 15 -6.33 -17.16 10.78
N LYS A 16 -6.63 -18.45 10.90
CA LYS A 16 -5.63 -19.47 11.29
C LYS A 16 -4.42 -19.53 10.35
N ASP A 17 -4.62 -19.24 9.07
CA ASP A 17 -3.59 -19.23 8.03
C ASP A 17 -2.84 -17.89 7.91
N TRP A 18 -3.33 -16.83 8.56
CA TRP A 18 -2.79 -15.48 8.43
C TRP A 18 -1.29 -15.36 8.78
N PRO A 19 -0.78 -15.95 9.87
CA PRO A 19 0.63 -15.78 10.22
C PRO A 19 1.58 -16.37 9.16
N ALA A 20 1.25 -17.55 8.63
CA ALA A 20 2.03 -18.18 7.56
C ALA A 20 1.97 -17.32 6.29
N PHE A 21 0.75 -16.93 5.89
CA PHE A 21 0.52 -16.08 4.73
C PHE A 21 1.29 -14.75 4.81
N ALA A 22 1.17 -14.01 5.92
CA ALA A 22 1.83 -12.73 6.10
C ALA A 22 3.37 -12.86 6.09
N SER A 23 3.91 -13.94 6.66
CA SER A 23 5.35 -14.21 6.66
C SER A 23 5.87 -14.52 5.25
N GLU A 24 5.16 -15.36 4.50
CA GLU A 24 5.47 -15.67 3.09
C GLU A 24 5.44 -14.41 2.22
N MET A 25 4.39 -13.59 2.35
CA MET A 25 4.25 -12.34 1.58
C MET A 25 5.37 -11.35 1.92
N ARG A 26 5.77 -11.24 3.20
CA ARG A 26 6.90 -10.41 3.61
C ARG A 26 8.21 -10.87 2.96
N SER A 27 8.47 -12.18 2.99
CA SER A 27 9.65 -12.78 2.38
C SER A 27 9.69 -12.54 0.87
N ALA A 28 8.54 -12.72 0.19
CA ALA A 28 8.40 -12.49 -1.24
C ALA A 28 8.72 -11.03 -1.65
N LEU A 29 8.28 -10.05 -0.84
CA LEU A 29 8.53 -8.63 -1.10
C LEU A 29 9.97 -8.20 -0.77
N TYR A 30 10.43 -8.50 0.44
CA TYR A 30 11.61 -7.84 1.03
C TYR A 30 12.81 -8.77 1.22
N GLY A 31 12.63 -10.10 1.07
CA GLY A 31 13.68 -11.10 1.34
C GLY A 31 14.89 -11.04 0.41
N GLN A 32 14.78 -10.39 -0.75
CA GLN A 32 15.87 -10.24 -1.73
C GLN A 32 16.45 -8.81 -1.75
N GLY A 33 16.08 -7.97 -0.79
CA GLY A 33 16.56 -6.60 -0.67
C GLY A 33 15.87 -5.59 -1.59
N ARG A 34 16.19 -4.32 -1.36
CA ARG A 34 15.47 -3.17 -1.92
C ARG A 34 15.50 -3.08 -3.44
N ASN A 35 16.64 -3.35 -4.08
CA ASN A 35 16.77 -3.24 -5.54
C ASN A 35 15.87 -4.24 -6.27
N VAL A 36 15.74 -5.46 -5.73
CA VAL A 36 14.86 -6.49 -6.28
C VAL A 36 13.40 -6.12 -6.07
N TYR A 37 13.05 -5.61 -4.89
CA TYR A 37 11.72 -5.08 -4.60
C TYR A 37 11.32 -3.98 -5.60
N GLU A 38 12.18 -2.98 -5.84
CA GLU A 38 11.87 -1.87 -6.74
C GLU A 38 11.74 -2.33 -8.21
N LYS A 39 12.58 -3.27 -8.66
CA LYS A 39 12.45 -3.90 -9.99
C LYS A 39 11.12 -4.64 -10.13
N ARG A 40 10.73 -5.42 -9.12
CA ARG A 40 9.45 -6.15 -9.10
C ARG A 40 8.25 -5.21 -9.02
N ARG A 41 8.34 -4.12 -8.24
CA ARG A 41 7.29 -3.09 -8.17
C ARG A 41 7.04 -2.50 -9.55
N ARG A 42 8.09 -2.15 -10.30
CA ARG A 42 7.93 -1.64 -11.67
C ARG A 42 7.23 -2.65 -12.59
N ALA A 43 7.70 -3.89 -12.62
CA ALA A 43 7.09 -4.95 -13.43
C ALA A 43 5.64 -5.26 -13.03
N PHE A 44 5.31 -5.20 -11.74
CA PHE A 44 3.96 -5.36 -11.22
C PHE A 44 3.03 -4.24 -11.71
N LEU A 45 3.48 -2.98 -11.64
CA LEU A 45 2.71 -1.82 -12.10
C LEU A 45 2.50 -1.82 -13.62
N GLU A 46 3.46 -2.31 -14.40
CA GLU A 46 3.36 -2.47 -15.86
C GLU A 46 2.44 -3.65 -16.28
N GLY A 47 2.19 -4.58 -15.37
CA GLY A 47 1.34 -5.75 -15.59
C GLY A 47 -0.16 -5.43 -15.72
N GLU A 48 -0.95 -6.44 -16.10
CA GLU A 48 -2.40 -6.28 -16.34
C GLU A 48 -3.15 -5.78 -15.10
N ILE A 49 -2.89 -6.39 -13.94
CA ILE A 49 -3.49 -5.93 -12.67
C ILE A 49 -2.95 -4.56 -12.26
N GLY A 50 -1.66 -4.29 -12.53
CA GLY A 50 -0.99 -3.03 -12.24
C GLY A 50 -1.69 -1.85 -12.89
N LYS A 51 -2.04 -1.99 -14.18
CA LYS A 51 -2.81 -0.99 -14.93
C LYS A 51 -4.22 -0.74 -14.37
N ARG A 52 -4.79 -1.71 -13.64
CA ARG A 52 -6.10 -1.59 -12.98
C ARG A 52 -6.00 -1.06 -11.56
N LEU A 53 -4.82 -1.02 -10.95
CA LEU A 53 -4.62 -0.58 -9.56
C LEU A 53 -5.20 0.80 -9.26
N PRO A 54 -5.12 1.82 -10.14
CA PRO A 54 -5.73 3.13 -9.83
C PRO A 54 -7.21 3.01 -9.48
N VAL A 55 -7.97 2.27 -10.29
CA VAL A 55 -9.41 2.03 -10.06
C VAL A 55 -9.62 1.15 -8.82
N LEU A 56 -8.83 0.08 -8.65
CA LEU A 56 -8.96 -0.81 -7.49
C LEU A 56 -8.66 -0.10 -6.17
N LYS A 57 -7.62 0.73 -6.14
CA LYS A 57 -7.23 1.54 -4.99
C LYS A 57 -8.28 2.61 -4.69
N GLU A 58 -8.88 3.22 -5.72
CA GLU A 58 -10.01 4.12 -5.53
C GLU A 58 -11.17 3.40 -4.82
N GLN A 59 -11.56 2.21 -5.28
CA GLN A 59 -12.63 1.44 -4.64
C GLN A 59 -12.30 1.06 -3.19
N LEU A 60 -11.06 0.66 -2.90
CA LEU A 60 -10.60 0.40 -1.52
C LEU A 60 -10.61 1.66 -0.66
N MET A 61 -10.15 2.79 -1.20
CA MET A 61 -10.14 4.06 -0.49
C MET A 61 -11.56 4.52 -0.16
N VAL A 62 -12.48 4.44 -1.13
CA VAL A 62 -13.91 4.72 -0.92
C VAL A 62 -14.44 3.83 0.20
N TYR A 63 -14.24 2.52 0.11
CA TYR A 63 -14.67 1.56 1.13
C TYR A 63 -14.15 1.95 2.53
N PHE A 64 -12.84 2.09 2.70
CA PHE A 64 -12.25 2.34 4.02
C PHE A 64 -12.53 3.74 4.55
N VAL A 65 -12.67 4.76 3.70
CA VAL A 65 -13.11 6.10 4.12
C VAL A 65 -14.55 6.02 4.63
N PHE A 66 -15.45 5.35 3.94
CA PHE A 66 -16.82 5.16 4.42
C PHE A 66 -16.86 4.37 5.75
N THR A 67 -16.11 3.28 5.85
CA THR A 67 -16.07 2.42 7.04
C THR A 67 -15.45 3.11 8.25
N TYR A 68 -14.28 3.74 8.10
CA TYR A 68 -13.54 4.28 9.24
C TYR A 68 -13.78 5.76 9.46
N PHE A 69 -13.69 6.59 8.42
CA PHE A 69 -13.73 8.04 8.52
C PHE A 69 -15.17 8.58 8.60
N CYS A 70 -16.07 8.15 7.72
CA CYS A 70 -17.46 8.61 7.75
C CYS A 70 -18.22 8.04 8.96
N GLY A 71 -17.90 6.81 9.39
CA GLY A 71 -18.39 6.24 10.66
C GLY A 71 -17.77 6.87 11.92
N ALA A 72 -16.90 7.87 11.79
CA ALA A 72 -16.10 8.40 12.89
C ALA A 72 -16.76 9.44 13.78
N VAL A 73 -18.06 9.66 13.66
CA VAL A 73 -18.80 10.80 14.23
C VAL A 73 -18.57 10.97 15.75
N TYR A 74 -18.06 9.97 16.46
CA TYR A 74 -17.88 9.98 17.92
C TYR A 74 -16.44 9.87 18.46
N ASN A 75 -15.39 9.85 17.63
CA ASN A 75 -14.04 9.43 18.11
C ASN A 75 -12.95 10.52 18.12
N GLU A 76 -13.25 11.79 17.83
CA GLU A 76 -12.32 12.94 17.84
C GLU A 76 -11.00 12.79 17.03
N ASN A 77 -10.82 11.71 16.24
CA ASN A 77 -9.60 11.43 15.48
C ASN A 77 -9.84 11.24 13.96
N PRO A 78 -10.39 12.24 13.25
CA PRO A 78 -10.63 12.14 11.81
C PRO A 78 -9.33 11.93 11.02
N CYS A 79 -8.24 12.58 11.43
CA CYS A 79 -6.95 12.46 10.74
C CYS A 79 -6.35 11.04 10.85
N GLY A 80 -6.37 10.43 12.04
CA GLY A 80 -5.90 9.06 12.22
C GLY A 80 -6.68 8.05 11.40
N LYS A 81 -7.99 8.23 11.28
CA LYS A 81 -8.88 7.37 10.49
C LYS A 81 -8.67 7.51 8.99
N MET A 82 -8.45 8.74 8.50
CA MET A 82 -8.06 8.95 7.09
C MET A 82 -6.71 8.30 6.77
N LYS A 83 -5.72 8.44 7.67
CA LYS A 83 -4.44 7.74 7.51
C LYS A 83 -4.60 6.22 7.53
N MET A 84 -5.48 5.69 8.37
CA MET A 84 -5.78 4.27 8.43
C MET A 84 -6.39 3.77 7.13
N ALA A 85 -7.34 4.50 6.53
CA ALA A 85 -7.90 4.17 5.23
C ALA A 85 -6.83 4.15 4.12
N ALA A 86 -5.94 5.14 4.11
CA ALA A 86 -4.82 5.18 3.17
C ALA A 86 -3.83 4.02 3.39
N ALA A 87 -3.46 3.74 4.65
CA ALA A 87 -2.55 2.66 4.99
C ALA A 87 -3.13 1.28 4.64
N ALA A 88 -4.41 1.04 4.92
CA ALA A 88 -5.10 -0.18 4.54
C ALA A 88 -5.06 -0.42 3.02
N THR A 89 -5.36 0.63 2.25
CA THR A 89 -5.29 0.59 0.78
C THR A 89 -3.89 0.23 0.29
N LEU A 90 -2.85 0.89 0.82
CA LEU A 90 -1.46 0.61 0.44
C LEU A 90 -0.99 -0.78 0.90
N LEU A 91 -1.43 -1.26 2.06
CA LEU A 91 -1.07 -2.59 2.56
C LEU A 91 -1.67 -3.71 1.71
N ILE A 92 -2.90 -3.56 1.24
CA ILE A 92 -3.52 -4.51 0.31
C ILE A 92 -2.78 -4.50 -1.04
N GLU A 93 -2.33 -3.34 -1.51
CA GLU A 93 -1.48 -3.26 -2.70
C GLU A 93 -0.13 -4.00 -2.52
N GLU A 94 0.53 -3.85 -1.37
CA GLU A 94 1.74 -4.62 -1.06
C GLU A 94 1.45 -6.13 -1.06
N LEU A 95 0.35 -6.56 -0.45
CA LEU A 95 -0.07 -7.97 -0.48
C LEU A 95 -0.33 -8.46 -1.91
N ALA A 96 -0.95 -7.63 -2.76
CA ALA A 96 -1.16 -7.94 -4.16
C ALA A 96 0.16 -8.09 -4.92
N GLN A 97 1.13 -7.19 -4.72
CA GLN A 97 2.46 -7.29 -5.30
C GLN A 97 3.20 -8.55 -4.81
N ALA A 98 3.05 -8.90 -3.53
CA ALA A 98 3.65 -10.09 -2.94
C ALA A 98 3.11 -11.36 -3.60
N LEU A 99 1.77 -11.47 -3.71
CA LEU A 99 1.09 -12.57 -4.39
C LEU A 99 1.48 -12.67 -5.87
N TRP A 100 1.55 -11.53 -6.56
CA TRP A 100 2.00 -11.47 -7.95
C TRP A 100 3.43 -12.01 -8.11
N THR A 101 4.31 -11.66 -7.18
CA THR A 101 5.70 -12.11 -7.15
C THR A 101 5.79 -13.62 -6.91
N ASP A 102 5.09 -14.11 -5.90
CA ASP A 102 5.06 -15.52 -5.52
C ASP A 102 4.53 -16.42 -6.66
N ARG A 103 3.55 -15.93 -7.41
CA ARG A 103 2.91 -16.65 -8.53
C ARG A 103 3.60 -16.47 -9.88
N GLY A 104 4.85 -16.01 -9.88
CA GLY A 104 5.66 -15.88 -11.09
C GLY A 104 5.14 -14.81 -12.06
N GLY A 105 4.68 -13.68 -11.52
CA GLY A 105 4.29 -12.52 -12.33
C GLY A 105 2.83 -12.53 -12.80
N ARG A 106 1.95 -13.28 -12.14
CA ARG A 106 0.53 -13.37 -12.48
C ARG A 106 -0.34 -13.18 -11.25
N LEU A 107 -1.36 -12.32 -11.38
CA LEU A 107 -2.34 -12.07 -10.32
C LEU A 107 -3.69 -11.80 -10.97
N SER A 108 -4.71 -12.59 -10.63
CA SER A 108 -6.07 -12.36 -11.10
C SER A 108 -6.78 -11.31 -10.24
N PHE A 109 -7.90 -10.79 -10.74
CA PHE A 109 -8.76 -9.92 -9.93
C PHE A 109 -9.27 -10.62 -8.66
N MET A 110 -9.60 -11.91 -8.73
CA MET A 110 -10.07 -12.66 -7.56
C MET A 110 -8.98 -12.85 -6.50
N ASP A 111 -7.70 -12.90 -6.91
CA ASP A 111 -6.59 -12.94 -5.95
C ASP A 111 -6.42 -11.62 -5.21
N PHE A 112 -6.61 -10.51 -5.93
CA PHE A 112 -6.63 -9.18 -5.31
C PHE A 112 -7.78 -9.06 -4.31
N VAL A 113 -8.97 -9.53 -4.70
CA VAL A 113 -10.16 -9.56 -3.83
C VAL A 113 -9.92 -10.44 -2.59
N ASP A 114 -9.32 -11.62 -2.76
CA ASP A 114 -8.98 -12.51 -1.63
C ASP A 114 -7.97 -11.84 -0.68
N ALA A 115 -6.95 -11.15 -1.22
CA ALA A 115 -6.00 -10.39 -0.40
C ALA A 115 -6.68 -9.29 0.42
N ALA A 116 -7.60 -8.54 -0.21
CA ALA A 116 -8.41 -7.53 0.46
C ALA A 116 -9.29 -8.14 1.55
N HIS A 117 -9.98 -9.25 1.26
CA HIS A 117 -10.82 -9.94 2.25
C HIS A 117 -10.03 -10.48 3.44
N ARG A 118 -8.86 -11.10 3.20
CA ARG A 118 -7.98 -11.58 4.27
C ARG A 118 -7.54 -10.42 5.16
N PHE A 119 -7.05 -9.34 4.57
CA PHE A 119 -6.65 -8.15 5.31
C PHE A 119 -7.82 -7.57 6.13
N SER A 120 -8.98 -7.36 5.49
CA SER A 120 -10.14 -6.80 6.17
C SER A 120 -10.63 -7.71 7.30
N ARG A 121 -10.59 -9.04 7.15
CA ARG A 121 -10.93 -9.96 8.24
C ARG A 121 -10.03 -9.76 9.46
N GLU A 122 -8.72 -9.62 9.27
CA GLU A 122 -7.81 -9.40 10.41
C GLU A 122 -8.04 -8.05 11.07
N VAL A 123 -8.30 -6.99 10.29
CA VAL A 123 -8.42 -5.64 10.84
C VAL A 123 -9.83 -5.35 11.35
N GLU A 124 -10.86 -5.57 10.56
CA GLU A 124 -12.22 -5.11 10.85
C GLU A 124 -12.93 -5.96 11.91
N HIS A 125 -12.53 -7.22 12.07
CA HIS A 125 -13.12 -8.11 13.07
C HIS A 125 -12.40 -8.08 14.43
N SER A 126 -11.37 -7.24 14.60
CA SER A 126 -10.71 -7.04 15.90
C SER A 126 -10.52 -5.57 16.21
N ASP A 127 -11.20 -5.08 17.24
CA ASP A 127 -11.02 -3.71 17.73
C ASP A 127 -9.60 -3.48 18.26
N SER A 128 -8.94 -4.54 18.76
CA SER A 128 -7.52 -4.49 19.14
C SER A 128 -6.65 -4.18 17.92
N ASN A 129 -6.87 -4.86 16.78
CA ASN A 129 -6.11 -4.65 15.56
C ASN A 129 -6.33 -3.26 14.95
N LYS A 130 -7.58 -2.77 14.96
CA LYS A 130 -7.88 -1.38 14.59
C LYS A 130 -7.09 -0.40 15.44
N ALA A 131 -7.08 -0.60 16.76
CA ALA A 131 -6.34 0.26 17.68
C ALA A 131 -4.82 0.19 17.47
N VAL A 132 -4.24 -0.97 17.12
CA VAL A 132 -2.82 -1.10 16.76
C VAL A 132 -2.50 -0.23 15.54
N LEU A 133 -3.28 -0.36 14.47
CA LEU A 133 -3.09 0.42 13.24
C LEU A 133 -3.28 1.91 13.48
N GLU A 134 -4.36 2.32 14.15
CA GLU A 134 -4.66 3.73 14.42
C GLU A 134 -3.56 4.38 15.28
N LYS A 135 -3.13 3.72 16.36
CA LYS A 135 -2.03 4.21 17.21
C LYS A 135 -0.73 4.33 16.41
N ALA A 136 -0.43 3.36 15.54
CA ALA A 136 0.74 3.44 14.67
C ALA A 136 0.67 4.66 13.74
N MET A 137 -0.46 4.88 13.06
CA MET A 137 -0.66 6.00 12.14
C MET A 137 -0.52 7.38 12.79
N VAL A 138 -0.84 7.48 14.08
CA VAL A 138 -0.71 8.71 14.86
C VAL A 138 0.70 8.88 15.43
N LYS A 139 1.27 7.83 16.03
CA LYS A 139 2.45 7.95 16.90
C LYS A 139 3.78 7.65 16.21
N ARG A 140 3.82 6.79 15.19
CA ARG A 140 5.10 6.40 14.59
C ARG A 140 5.48 7.38 13.48
N PRO A 141 6.71 7.93 13.49
CA PRO A 141 7.19 8.85 12.44
C PRO A 141 7.10 8.25 11.03
N GLY A 142 7.14 6.92 10.96
CA GLY A 142 7.01 6.16 9.73
C GLY A 142 5.74 6.43 8.93
N PHE A 143 4.66 6.80 9.62
CA PHE A 143 3.34 7.10 9.07
C PHE A 143 3.00 8.60 9.11
N ALA A 144 4.03 9.45 9.14
CA ALA A 144 3.84 10.87 8.89
C ALA A 144 3.14 11.07 7.54
N LEU A 145 2.21 12.04 7.48
CA LEU A 145 1.39 12.28 6.30
C LEU A 145 2.23 12.42 5.02
N ARG A 146 3.36 13.13 5.10
CA ARG A 146 4.30 13.29 3.96
C ARG A 146 4.81 11.94 3.43
N ARG A 147 5.07 10.96 4.30
CA ARG A 147 5.54 9.63 3.87
C ARG A 147 4.42 8.81 3.21
N LEU A 148 3.20 8.89 3.75
CA LEU A 148 2.04 8.25 3.13
C LEU A 148 1.73 8.85 1.75
N LEU A 149 1.75 10.18 1.63
CA LEU A 149 1.58 10.87 0.34
C LEU A 149 2.69 10.52 -0.65
N ALA A 150 3.94 10.40 -0.19
CA ALA A 150 5.04 9.96 -1.04
C ALA A 150 4.83 8.53 -1.56
N ALA A 151 4.33 7.61 -0.72
CA ALA A 151 4.01 6.24 -1.13
C ALA A 151 2.87 6.18 -2.15
N VAL A 152 1.83 7.01 -1.98
CA VAL A 152 0.75 7.13 -2.97
C VAL A 152 1.27 7.69 -4.30
N ASN A 153 2.14 8.70 -4.26
CA ASN A 153 2.66 9.37 -5.46
C ASN A 153 3.76 8.58 -6.18
N SER A 154 4.50 7.72 -5.49
CA SER A 154 5.52 6.86 -6.13
C SER A 154 4.91 5.88 -7.14
N ASP A 155 3.64 5.55 -6.99
CA ASP A 155 2.91 4.70 -7.94
C ASP A 155 2.48 5.45 -9.20
N VAL A 156 2.29 6.78 -9.09
CA VAL A 156 1.88 7.65 -10.20
C VAL A 156 3.06 7.98 -11.11
N ARG A 157 4.24 8.25 -10.55
CA ARG A 157 5.46 8.58 -11.33
C ARG A 157 6.03 7.40 -12.14
N GLY A 158 5.57 6.18 -11.93
CA GLY A 158 5.89 5.04 -12.79
C GLY A 158 5.26 5.13 -14.19
N GLN A 159 4.38 6.12 -14.44
CA GLN A 159 3.69 6.33 -15.71
C GLN A 159 4.29 7.48 -16.55
N ASP A 160 5.03 8.39 -15.91
CA ASP A 160 5.68 9.52 -16.58
C ASP A 160 7.16 9.18 -16.83
N GLY A 161 7.46 8.67 -18.02
CA GLY A 161 8.82 8.47 -18.50
C GLY A 161 9.61 9.80 -18.50
N GLU A 162 10.90 9.67 -18.17
CA GLU A 162 12.01 10.60 -18.40
C GLU A 162 11.63 12.08 -18.62
N GLN A 163 11.86 12.91 -17.58
CA GLN A 163 12.17 14.30 -17.85
C GLN A 163 13.48 14.36 -18.65
N PRO A 164 13.54 15.02 -19.82
CA PRO A 164 14.79 15.12 -20.55
C PRO A 164 15.77 15.95 -19.72
N GLU A 165 16.98 15.42 -19.59
CA GLU A 165 18.12 16.13 -19.07
C GLU A 165 18.33 17.42 -19.89
N ASN A 166 18.16 18.57 -19.24
CA ASN A 166 18.46 19.85 -19.83
C ASN A 166 19.99 20.02 -19.89
N ASN A 167 20.62 19.37 -20.88
CA ASN A 167 22.00 19.65 -21.26
C ASN A 167 22.00 20.96 -22.05
N GLY A 168 22.47 22.02 -21.39
CA GLY A 168 22.55 23.34 -21.98
C GLY A 168 23.45 23.40 -23.20
N GLN A 169 23.07 24.22 -24.18
CA GLN A 169 24.03 24.88 -25.06
C GLN A 169 23.48 26.22 -25.53
N TYR A 170 24.33 27.24 -25.40
CA TYR A 170 24.16 28.65 -25.73
C TYR A 170 23.72 28.91 -27.18
N GLY A 171 23.02 30.04 -27.38
CA GLY A 171 22.74 30.60 -28.70
C GLY A 171 22.00 31.94 -28.65
N GLU A 172 22.74 33.00 -28.31
CA GLU A 172 22.70 34.37 -28.86
C GLU A 172 21.43 34.98 -29.51
N MET A 173 21.24 36.27 -29.16
CA MET A 173 20.75 37.40 -29.99
C MET A 173 19.24 37.62 -30.15
N ALA A 174 18.71 38.67 -29.51
CA ALA A 174 18.45 39.95 -30.19
C ALA A 174 17.72 40.96 -29.28
N LEU A 175 18.37 42.14 -29.14
CA LEU A 175 17.89 43.46 -28.70
C LEU A 175 17.38 43.64 -27.26
#